data_AF-R6R9Y9-F1
#
_entry.id   AF-R6R9Y9-F1
#
_cell.length_a   1.000
_cell.length_b   1.000
_cell.length_c   1.000
_cell.angle_alpha   90.00
_cell.angle_beta   90.00
_cell.angle_gamma   90.00
#
_symmetry.space_group_name_H-M   'P 1'
#
loop_
_entity.id
_entity.type
_entity.pdbx_description
1 polymer ?
#
loop_
_entity_poly.entity_id
_entity_poly.type
_entity_poly.pdbx_seq_one_letter_code
_entity_poly.pdbx_strand_id
1 'polypeptide(L)'
;MQEIMLDLYQNNYLKNSKIQKKEKLRPANKKYQPHFIKLNNGIKIGYGLSSYQNEELTFSLAKKDDFYFHVKDFHGPHVILFNNNPNDEEILIAGEIALYFASLGAGEVYYTQRKDVKKVPGKRGLVTLKNQKLIVINGIRESTIKLLTNK
;
A
#
# COMPACT_ATOMS: atom_id res chain seq x y z
N MET A 1 -12.98 -9.21 1.23
CA MET A 1 -14.27 -8.50 1.43
C MET A 1 -14.56 -8.14 2.88
N GLN A 2 -14.55 -9.08 3.85
CA GLN A 2 -14.85 -8.74 5.26
C GLN A 2 -13.94 -7.65 5.84
N GLU A 3 -12.63 -7.67 5.55
CA GLU A 3 -11.67 -6.69 6.08
C GLU A 3 -11.85 -5.29 5.48
N ILE A 4 -12.21 -5.19 4.20
CA ILE A 4 -12.50 -3.91 3.51
C ILE A 4 -13.77 -3.29 4.09
N MET A 5 -14.83 -4.09 4.27
CA MET A 5 -16.08 -3.61 4.89
C MET A 5 -15.82 -3.12 6.32
N LEU A 6 -14.98 -3.84 7.07
CA LEU A 6 -14.60 -3.49 8.42
C LEU A 6 -13.82 -2.17 8.50
N ASP A 7 -12.95 -1.95 7.52
CA ASP A 7 -12.16 -0.74 7.36
C ASP A 7 -13.03 0.48 7.03
N LEU A 8 -14.01 0.32 6.12
CA LEU A 8 -15.00 1.36 5.81
C LEU A 8 -15.85 1.74 7.02
N TYR A 9 -16.27 0.76 7.82
CA TYR A 9 -17.02 0.98 9.06
C TYR A 9 -16.22 1.76 10.10
N GLN A 10 -14.92 1.46 10.26
CA GLN A 10 -14.08 2.11 11.26
C GLN A 10 -13.57 3.49 10.86
N ASN A 11 -13.41 3.73 9.56
CA ASN A 11 -13.05 5.05 9.04
C ASN A 11 -14.26 5.98 8.82
N ASN A 12 -15.40 5.70 9.47
CA ASN A 12 -16.61 6.54 9.52
C ASN A 12 -17.36 6.76 8.17
N TYR A 13 -17.09 5.97 7.13
CA TYR A 13 -17.79 6.11 5.84
C TYR A 13 -19.19 5.49 5.80
N LEU A 14 -19.50 4.59 6.74
CA LEU A 14 -20.82 3.98 6.91
C LEU A 14 -21.41 4.36 8.27
N LYS A 15 -21.79 5.63 8.41
CA LYS A 15 -22.58 6.08 9.57
C LYS A 15 -24.00 5.52 9.45
N ASN A 16 -24.25 4.39 10.11
CA ASN A 16 -25.57 4.12 10.66
C ASN A 16 -25.45 3.80 12.15
N SER A 17 -26.20 4.58 12.92
CA SER A 17 -26.30 4.62 14.37
C SER A 17 -26.56 3.24 14.99
N LYS A 18 -25.98 3.03 16.19
CA LYS A 18 -26.21 1.93 17.17
C LYS A 18 -25.18 0.79 17.25
N ILE A 19 -23.88 1.07 17.09
CA ILE A 19 -22.84 0.08 17.47
C ILE A 19 -21.68 0.74 18.23
N GLN A 20 -21.96 1.45 19.33
CA GLN A 20 -20.91 1.88 20.27
C GLN A 20 -20.38 0.74 21.18
N LYS A 21 -20.68 -0.52 20.88
CA LYS A 21 -20.33 -1.67 21.74
C LYS A 21 -19.45 -2.77 21.12
N LYS A 22 -18.96 -2.61 19.88
CA LYS A 22 -18.12 -3.63 19.20
C LYS A 22 -16.64 -3.29 19.06
N GLU A 23 -16.14 -2.23 19.68
CA GLU A 23 -14.68 -2.00 19.74
C GLU A 23 -13.96 -3.01 20.67
N LYS A 24 -14.68 -3.70 21.56
CA LYS A 24 -14.13 -4.68 22.51
C LYS A 24 -14.04 -6.13 22.00
N LEU A 25 -14.36 -6.41 20.72
CA LEU A 25 -14.48 -7.79 20.20
C LEU A 25 -13.52 -8.12 19.06
N ARG A 26 -12.31 -7.55 19.04
CA ARG A 26 -11.29 -8.03 18.09
C ARG A 26 -10.02 -8.47 18.82
N PRO A 27 -9.56 -9.70 18.59
CA PRO A 27 -8.35 -10.18 19.23
C PRO A 27 -7.18 -9.29 18.78
N ALA A 28 -6.42 -8.79 19.75
CA ALA A 28 -5.21 -8.01 19.55
C ALA A 28 -4.14 -8.73 18.68
N ASN A 29 -4.34 -10.03 18.41
CA ASN A 29 -3.41 -10.92 17.72
C ASN A 29 -3.74 -11.19 16.24
N LYS A 30 -4.74 -10.54 15.63
CA LYS A 30 -4.98 -10.72 14.19
C LYS A 30 -3.97 -9.90 13.39
N LYS A 31 -2.88 -10.54 12.95
CA LYS A 31 -1.93 -9.96 11.99
C LYS A 31 -2.63 -9.76 10.64
N TYR A 32 -2.79 -8.52 10.20
CA TYR A 32 -3.30 -8.22 8.86
C TYR A 32 -2.15 -8.40 7.88
N GLN A 33 -2.14 -9.53 7.18
CA GLN A 33 -1.02 -9.91 6.33
C GLN A 33 -1.09 -9.14 5.00
N PRO A 34 -0.08 -8.32 4.68
CA PRO A 34 0.04 -7.73 3.34
C PRO A 34 0.33 -8.81 2.31
N HIS A 35 0.10 -8.48 1.05
CA HIS A 35 0.43 -9.36 -0.07
C HIS A 35 1.86 -9.12 -0.52
N PHE A 36 2.47 -10.14 -1.13
CA PHE A 36 3.84 -10.08 -1.63
C PHE A 36 3.96 -10.76 -2.99
N ILE A 37 4.82 -10.20 -3.83
CA ILE A 37 5.34 -10.84 -5.04
C ILE A 37 6.86 -10.81 -5.01
N LYS A 38 7.49 -11.69 -5.79
CA LYS A 38 8.93 -11.68 -6.03
C LYS A 38 9.19 -11.39 -7.50
N LEU A 39 10.13 -10.50 -7.75
CA LEU A 39 10.67 -10.25 -9.08
C LEU A 39 11.65 -11.37 -9.47
N ASN A 40 11.97 -11.46 -10.77
CA ASN A 40 12.89 -12.48 -11.30
C ASN A 40 14.29 -12.40 -10.67
N ASN A 41 14.71 -11.22 -10.24
CA ASN A 41 15.99 -11.00 -9.54
C ASN A 41 15.92 -11.27 -8.02
N GLY A 42 14.81 -11.84 -7.53
CA GLY A 42 14.62 -12.22 -6.13
C GLY A 42 14.15 -11.08 -5.21
N ILE A 43 14.06 -9.85 -5.71
CA ILE A 43 13.59 -8.69 -4.94
C ILE A 43 12.10 -8.85 -4.63
N LYS A 44 11.71 -8.48 -3.42
CA LYS A 44 10.33 -8.57 -2.94
C LYS A 44 9.62 -7.23 -3.12
N ILE A 45 8.38 -7.28 -3.60
CA ILE A 45 7.44 -6.15 -3.53
C ILE A 45 6.26 -6.57 -2.66
N GLY A 46 5.87 -5.72 -1.71
CA GLY A 46 4.67 -5.91 -0.91
C GLY A 46 3.63 -4.85 -1.18
N TYR A 47 2.35 -5.19 -1.00
CA TYR A 47 1.25 -4.25 -1.14
C TYR A 47 0.11 -4.54 -0.16
N GLY A 48 -0.53 -3.48 0.35
CA GLY A 48 -1.67 -3.57 1.26
C GLY A 48 -2.97 -3.16 0.58
N LEU A 49 -4.03 -3.96 0.75
CA LEU A 49 -5.36 -3.72 0.17
C LEU A 49 -6.39 -3.19 1.18
N SER A 50 -5.95 -2.88 2.41
CA SER A 50 -6.75 -2.25 3.45
C SER A 50 -5.88 -1.32 4.30
N SER A 51 -6.48 -0.39 5.05
CA SER A 51 -5.72 0.52 5.93
C SER A 51 -4.87 -0.23 6.96
N TYR A 52 -5.35 -1.39 7.42
CA TYR A 52 -4.66 -2.27 8.34
C TYR A 52 -3.43 -2.93 7.70
N GLN A 53 -3.57 -3.47 6.49
CA GLN A 53 -2.45 -4.06 5.76
C GLN A 53 -1.44 -2.97 5.36
N ASN A 54 -1.92 -1.79 4.96
CA ASN A 54 -1.08 -0.63 4.66
C ASN A 54 -0.23 -0.23 5.87
N GLU A 55 -0.85 -0.18 7.05
CA GLU A 55 -0.16 0.15 8.28
C GLU A 55 0.89 -0.92 8.65
N GLU A 56 0.51 -2.20 8.62
CA GLU A 56 1.44 -3.30 8.92
C GLU A 56 2.60 -3.35 7.94
N LEU A 57 2.31 -3.27 6.63
CA LEU A 57 3.32 -3.28 5.58
C LEU A 57 4.32 -2.14 5.75
N THR A 58 3.79 -0.93 5.96
CA THR A 58 4.61 0.29 5.96
C THR A 58 5.35 0.45 7.28
N PHE A 59 4.67 0.28 8.42
CA PHE A 59 5.23 0.67 9.72
C PHE A 59 5.79 -0.50 10.53
N SER A 60 5.40 -1.74 10.25
CA SER A 60 5.90 -2.93 10.96
C SER A 60 6.92 -3.73 10.14
N LEU A 61 6.70 -3.89 8.83
CA LEU A 61 7.52 -4.79 7.99
C LEU A 61 8.63 -4.09 7.19
N ALA A 62 8.37 -2.89 6.66
CA ALA A 62 9.34 -2.17 5.85
C ALA A 62 10.50 -1.62 6.70
N LYS A 63 11.71 -1.73 6.17
CA LYS A 63 12.92 -1.07 6.70
C LYS A 63 12.90 0.41 6.33
N LYS A 64 13.79 1.19 6.95
CA LYS A 64 13.88 2.64 6.75
C LYS A 64 14.33 3.02 5.33
N ASP A 65 15.16 2.18 4.72
CA ASP A 65 15.79 2.37 3.42
C ASP A 65 15.02 1.73 2.26
N ASP A 66 14.00 0.91 2.55
CA ASP A 66 13.05 0.41 1.54
C ASP A 66 12.27 1.58 0.91
N PHE A 67 11.75 1.37 -0.30
CA PHE A 67 11.00 2.39 -1.01
C PHE A 67 9.49 2.20 -0.89
N TYR A 68 8.81 3.30 -0.57
CA TYR A 68 7.36 3.42 -0.47
C TYR A 68 6.78 4.06 -1.72
N PHE A 69 5.62 3.58 -2.15
CA PHE A 69 4.86 4.08 -3.29
C PHE A 69 3.38 4.24 -2.95
N HIS A 70 2.77 5.29 -3.50
CA HIS A 70 1.33 5.53 -3.42
C HIS A 70 0.87 6.42 -4.58
N VAL A 71 -0.31 6.14 -5.12
CA VAL A 71 -0.88 6.94 -6.21
C VAL A 71 -1.14 8.36 -5.74
N LYS A 72 -0.76 9.37 -6.53
CA LYS A 72 -0.98 10.77 -6.20
C LYS A 72 -2.47 11.10 -6.25
N ASP A 73 -2.99 11.78 -5.22
CA ASP A 73 -4.37 12.31 -5.12
C ASP A 73 -5.51 11.27 -5.11
N PHE A 74 -5.21 9.97 -5.19
CA PHE A 74 -6.20 8.89 -5.13
C PHE A 74 -6.04 8.03 -3.87
N HIS A 75 -7.15 7.44 -3.41
CA HIS A 75 -7.08 6.39 -2.40
C HIS A 75 -6.54 5.12 -3.04
N GLY A 76 -5.52 4.53 -2.44
CA GLY A 76 -4.89 3.35 -3.02
C GLY A 76 -4.14 2.50 -2.02
N PRO A 77 -3.55 1.40 -2.51
CA PRO A 77 -2.67 0.58 -1.70
C PRO A 77 -1.42 1.35 -1.30
N HIS A 78 -0.85 1.00 -0.15
CA HIS A 78 0.57 1.23 0.07
C HIS A 78 1.33 0.13 -0.65
N VAL A 79 2.37 0.49 -1.39
CA VAL A 79 3.29 -0.47 -2.01
C VAL A 79 4.70 -0.23 -1.46
N ILE A 80 5.39 -1.31 -1.09
CA ILE A 80 6.77 -1.29 -0.61
C ILE A 80 7.64 -2.15 -1.53
N LEU A 81 8.69 -1.55 -2.06
CA LEU A 81 9.79 -2.24 -2.72
C LEU A 81 10.89 -2.49 -1.66
N PHE A 82 11.14 -3.76 -1.33
CA PHE A 82 12.11 -4.16 -0.32
C PHE A 82 13.53 -4.18 -0.91
N ASN A 83 13.97 -3.01 -1.36
CA ASN A 83 15.29 -2.76 -1.92
C ASN A 83 15.72 -1.33 -1.53
N ASN A 84 16.97 -1.15 -1.13
CA ASN A 84 17.53 0.15 -0.74
C ASN A 84 18.21 0.90 -1.90
N ASN A 85 18.49 0.22 -3.00
CA ASN A 85 19.03 0.81 -4.21
C ASN A 85 18.33 0.24 -5.46
N PRO A 86 17.05 0.58 -5.66
CA PRO A 86 16.28 0.06 -6.79
C PRO A 86 16.70 0.72 -8.10
N ASN A 87 16.68 -0.05 -9.17
CA ASN A 87 16.79 0.48 -10.53
C ASN A 87 15.44 1.02 -11.03
N ASP A 88 15.46 1.71 -12.17
CA ASP A 88 14.27 2.33 -12.74
C ASP A 88 13.17 1.32 -13.08
N GLU A 89 13.54 0.11 -13.51
CA GLU A 89 12.58 -0.94 -13.85
C GLU A 89 11.79 -1.42 -12.61
N GLU A 90 12.46 -1.60 -11.48
CA GLU A 90 11.84 -1.99 -10.22
C GLU A 90 10.92 -0.90 -9.67
N ILE A 91 11.33 0.37 -9.80
CA ILE A 91 10.52 1.54 -9.44
C ILE A 91 9.26 1.58 -10.29
N LEU A 92 9.37 1.37 -11.61
CA LEU A 92 8.24 1.35 -12.52
C LEU A 92 7.26 0.21 -12.19
N ILE A 93 7.76 -1.02 -11.97
CA ILE A 93 6.91 -2.16 -11.59
C ILE A 93 6.15 -1.87 -10.29
N ALA A 94 6.82 -1.33 -9.27
CA ALA A 94 6.18 -0.99 -8.00
C ALA A 94 5.10 0.09 -8.17
N GLY A 95 5.35 1.11 -9.00
CA GLY A 95 4.36 2.14 -9.32
C GLY A 95 3.17 1.62 -10.11
N GLU A 96 3.40 0.74 -11.07
CA GLU A 96 2.34 0.07 -11.84
C GLU A 96 1.45 -0.79 -10.94
N ILE A 97 2.02 -1.49 -9.97
CA ILE A 97 1.25 -2.24 -8.97
C ILE A 97 0.37 -1.31 -8.13
N ALA A 98 0.89 -0.14 -7.76
CA ALA A 98 0.11 0.86 -7.02
C ALA A 98 -1.10 1.34 -7.84
N LEU A 99 -0.90 1.64 -9.13
CA LEU A 99 -1.98 2.02 -10.06
C LEU A 99 -2.99 0.88 -10.29
N TYR A 100 -2.49 -0.34 -10.51
CA TYR A 100 -3.33 -1.52 -10.77
C TYR A 100 -4.35 -1.73 -9.66
N PHE A 101 -3.89 -1.77 -8.40
CA PHE A 101 -4.79 -1.97 -7.26
C PHE A 101 -5.57 -0.72 -6.85
N ALA A 102 -5.19 0.46 -7.33
CA ALA A 102 -6.03 1.66 -7.29
C ALA A 102 -7.09 1.69 -8.41
N SER A 103 -7.14 0.66 -9.28
CA SER A 103 -8.05 0.58 -10.42
C SER A 103 -7.85 1.72 -11.45
N LEU A 104 -6.60 2.13 -11.66
CA LEU A 104 -6.19 3.16 -12.61
C LEU A 104 -5.25 2.55 -13.66
N GLY A 105 -5.49 2.83 -14.94
CA GLY A 105 -4.64 2.32 -16.04
C GLY A 105 -3.37 3.12 -16.28
N ALA A 106 -3.34 4.37 -15.82
CA ALA A 106 -2.25 5.33 -15.96
C ALA A 106 -2.37 6.39 -14.86
N GLY A 107 -1.29 7.10 -14.56
CA GLY A 107 -1.31 8.21 -13.61
C GLY A 107 0.05 8.54 -13.03
N GLU A 108 0.01 9.39 -12.00
CA GLU A 108 1.19 9.84 -11.27
C GLU A 108 1.30 9.06 -9.95
N VAL A 109 2.50 8.58 -9.63
CA VAL A 109 2.78 7.83 -8.40
C VAL A 109 3.87 8.55 -7.63
N TYR A 110 3.60 8.85 -6.36
CA TYR A 110 4.64 9.31 -5.45
C TYR A 110 5.46 8.12 -4.97
N TYR A 111 6.76 8.33 -4.88
CA TYR A 111 7.65 7.39 -4.23
C TYR A 111 8.72 8.10 -3.40
N THR A 112 9.11 7.47 -2.29
CA THR A 112 10.13 7.99 -1.37
C THR A 112 10.71 6.85 -0.55
N GLN A 113 11.80 7.08 0.16
CA GLN A 113 12.27 6.10 1.13
C GLN A 113 11.32 6.04 2.31
N ARG A 114 11.13 4.85 2.87
CA ARG A 114 10.20 4.62 3.97
C ARG A 114 10.49 5.52 5.17
N LYS A 115 11.76 5.84 5.49
CA LYS A 115 12.12 6.78 6.56
C LYS A 115 11.44 8.16 6.43
N ASP A 116 11.09 8.56 5.21
CA ASP A 116 10.45 9.84 4.89
C ASP A 116 8.92 9.77 4.91
N VAL A 117 8.34 8.59 5.21
CA VAL A 117 6.91 8.38 5.40
C VAL A 117 6.56 8.47 6.87
N LYS A 118 5.63 9.37 7.21
CA LYS A 118 5.15 9.56 8.59
C LYS A 118 3.67 9.27 8.71
N LYS A 119 3.31 8.43 9.69
CA LYS A 119 1.91 8.15 10.03
C LYS A 119 1.22 9.41 10.58
N VAL A 120 -0.02 9.64 10.17
CA VAL A 120 -0.89 10.63 10.82
C VAL A 120 -1.50 10.02 12.09
N PRO A 121 -1.29 10.59 13.28
CA PRO A 121 -1.86 10.06 14.52
C PRO A 121 -3.39 9.91 14.44
N GLY A 122 -3.91 8.81 14.97
CA GLY A 122 -5.35 8.54 15.02
C GLY A 122 -6.01 8.09 13.72
N LYS A 123 -5.32 8.14 12.57
CA LYS A 123 -5.85 7.70 11.27
C LYS A 123 -4.98 6.56 10.70
N ARG A 124 -5.55 5.37 10.55
CA ARG A 124 -4.86 4.23 9.94
C ARG A 124 -4.75 4.42 8.43
N GLY A 125 -3.65 3.96 7.84
CA GLY A 125 -3.38 4.11 6.41
C GLY A 125 -3.08 5.55 5.94
N LEU A 126 -3.41 6.59 6.72
CA LEU A 126 -3.10 7.97 6.33
C LEU A 126 -1.66 8.35 6.69
N VAL A 127 -0.95 8.88 5.71
CA VAL A 127 0.46 9.25 5.84
C VAL A 127 0.74 10.65 5.30
N THR A 128 1.85 11.22 5.75
CA THR A 128 2.49 12.40 5.17
C THR A 128 3.84 11.98 4.61
N LEU A 129 4.18 12.50 3.43
CA LEU A 129 5.42 12.19 2.74
C LEU A 129 6.39 13.37 2.85
N LYS A 130 7.67 13.05 2.94
CA LYS A 130 8.78 13.99 2.76
C LYS A 130 9.67 13.50 1.63
N ASN A 131 10.41 14.44 1.02
CA ASN A 131 11.40 14.14 -0.02
C ASN A 131 10.86 13.24 -1.15
N GLN A 132 9.55 13.31 -1.40
CA GLN A 132 8.92 12.45 -2.40
C GLN A 132 9.31 12.87 -3.80
N LYS A 133 9.52 11.86 -4.63
CA LYS A 133 9.67 11.98 -6.07
C LYS A 133 8.37 11.53 -6.73
N LEU A 134 8.20 11.92 -7.98
CA LEU A 134 7.04 11.60 -8.79
C LEU A 134 7.49 10.80 -10.01
N ILE A 135 6.80 9.71 -10.31
CA ILE A 135 6.88 9.02 -11.60
C ILE A 135 5.53 9.12 -12.32
N VAL A 136 5.58 9.30 -13.64
CA VAL A 136 4.40 9.29 -14.51
C VAL A 136 4.40 7.98 -15.27
N ILE A 137 3.30 7.24 -15.16
CA ILE A 137 3.12 5.93 -15.79
C ILE A 137 1.94 6.05 -16.75
N ASN A 138 2.20 5.89 -18.05
CA ASN A 138 1.20 6.08 -19.11
C ASN A 138 0.37 4.81 -19.38
N GLY A 139 0.76 3.67 -18.82
CA GLY A 139 0.10 2.39 -19.01
C GLY A 139 0.74 1.31 -18.15
N ILE A 140 -0.09 0.44 -17.58
CA ILE A 140 0.39 -0.74 -16.86
C ILE A 140 0.85 -1.79 -17.88
N ARG A 141 2.07 -2.29 -17.75
CA ARG A 141 2.63 -3.27 -18.68
C ARG A 141 2.04 -4.65 -18.42
N GLU A 142 1.89 -5.43 -19.50
CA GLU A 142 1.46 -6.83 -19.39
C GLU A 142 2.40 -7.68 -18.53
N SER A 143 3.70 -7.39 -18.57
CA SER A 143 4.70 -8.07 -17.72
C SER A 143 4.37 -7.90 -16.24
N THR A 144 3.98 -6.69 -15.82
CA THR A 144 3.56 -6.42 -14.44
C THR A 144 2.26 -7.14 -14.10
N ILE A 145 1.28 -7.15 -15.00
CA ILE A 145 0.01 -7.87 -14.77
C ILE A 145 0.28 -9.38 -14.59
N LYS A 146 1.16 -9.97 -15.40
CA LYS A 146 1.53 -11.39 -15.30
C LYS A 146 2.13 -11.73 -13.93
N LEU A 147 2.90 -10.83 -13.32
CA LEU A 147 3.44 -11.02 -11.95
C LEU A 147 2.33 -11.09 -10.89
N LEU A 148 1.17 -10.48 -11.14
CA LEU A 148 0.04 -10.46 -10.21
C LEU A 148 -0.91 -11.64 -10.40
N THR A 149 -1.01 -12.18 -11.63
CA THR A 149 -1.94 -13.25 -11.99
C THR A 149 -1.34 -14.66 -11.89
N ASN A 150 -0.01 -14.80 -11.95
CA ASN A 150 0.66 -16.09 -11.79
C ASN A 150 0.70 -16.49 -10.31
N LYS A 151 -0.40 -17.11 -9.84
CA LYS A 151 -0.50 -17.82 -8.57
C LYS A 151 -0.74 -19.29 -8.78
#